data_AF-A0A0H3FH04-F1
#
_entry.id   AF-A0A0H3FH04-F1
#
_cell.length_a   1.000
_cell.length_b   1.000
_cell.length_c   1.000
_cell.angle_alpha   90.00
_cell.angle_beta   90.00
_cell.angle_gamma   90.00
#
_symmetry.space_group_name_H-M   'P 1'
#
loop_
_entity.id
_entity.type
_entity.pdbx_description
1 polymer ?
#
loop_
_entity_poly.entity_id
_entity_poly.type
_entity_poly.pdbx_seq_one_letter_code
_entity_poly.pdbx_strand_id
1 'polypeptide(L)'
;MDNKRFQKLLLPKLTEAMLFTRSRLSLKSANKFYPDKRMIDGLMMSDPKKYRLHSLGGDRDRGAMVRGLRKLNLSSQQLYRKVEEDYRNGKENAGNCGENARVAFCYISENIQKWERLAGTPLKVISIFITRPVDHCLVLVGTQPVHNNGKILENALICDPWAKIVCPLAHYSLEWKMKMNKWSNRGLKGKYPGGVYDHFANRDSREAIRIGKFVIYEQNQYKISQRIHDKKLYSLIDPNAIT
;
A
#
# COMPACT_ATOMS: atom_id res chain seq x y z
N MET A 1 20.55 7.58 15.33
CA MET A 1 20.87 7.80 13.90
C MET A 1 20.14 9.04 13.42
N ASP A 2 20.77 9.89 12.61
CA ASP A 2 20.11 11.03 11.96
C ASP A 2 19.08 10.56 10.90
N ASN A 3 17.91 11.20 10.87
CA ASN A 3 16.81 10.90 9.95
C ASN A 3 17.22 10.98 8.47
N LYS A 4 18.06 11.94 8.06
CA LYS A 4 18.54 12.07 6.68
C LYS A 4 19.40 10.87 6.27
N ARG A 5 20.34 10.45 7.13
CA ARG A 5 21.12 9.22 6.91
C ARG A 5 20.23 7.99 6.84
N PHE A 6 19.24 7.87 7.74
CA PHE A 6 18.28 6.76 7.71
C PHE A 6 17.52 6.68 6.38
N GLN A 7 16.97 7.82 5.93
CA GLN A 7 16.26 7.93 4.67
C GLN A 7 17.14 7.57 3.47
N LYS A 8 18.38 8.08 3.42
CA LYS A 8 19.34 7.79 2.34
C LYS A 8 19.62 6.29 2.21
N LEU A 9 19.67 5.57 3.32
CA LEU A 9 19.94 4.13 3.33
C LEU A 9 18.71 3.28 2.98
N LEU A 10 17.54 3.60 3.53
CA LEU A 10 16.37 2.72 3.43
C LEU A 10 15.35 3.09 2.34
N LEU A 11 15.29 4.34 1.86
CA LEU A 11 14.38 4.70 0.76
C LEU A 11 14.61 3.85 -0.51
N PRO A 12 15.86 3.58 -0.95
CA PRO A 12 16.10 2.69 -2.07
C PRO A 12 15.57 1.26 -1.82
N LYS A 13 15.72 0.76 -0.58
CA LYS A 13 15.27 -0.59 -0.19
C LYS A 13 13.75 -0.73 -0.14
N LEU A 14 13.06 0.30 0.32
CA LEU A 14 11.61 0.36 0.24
C LEU A 14 11.12 0.51 -1.21
N THR A 15 11.88 1.20 -2.06
CA THR A 15 11.60 1.29 -3.50
C THR A 15 11.75 -0.06 -4.17
N GLU A 16 12.80 -0.83 -3.84
CA GLU A 16 12.98 -2.23 -4.27
C GLU A 16 11.77 -3.09 -3.84
N ALA A 17 11.34 -2.99 -2.58
CA ALA A 17 10.18 -3.72 -2.07
C ALA A 17 8.87 -3.35 -2.79
N MET A 18 8.67 -2.06 -3.08
CA MET A 18 7.54 -1.57 -3.86
C MET A 18 7.56 -2.16 -5.27
N LEU A 19 8.71 -2.15 -5.95
CA LEU A 19 8.85 -2.70 -7.30
C LEU A 19 8.67 -4.21 -7.34
N PHE A 20 9.26 -4.93 -6.38
CA PHE A 20 9.09 -6.38 -6.19
C PHE A 20 7.61 -6.75 -6.09
N THR A 21 6.88 -6.08 -5.19
CA THR A 21 5.46 -6.34 -4.95
C THR A 21 4.65 -6.16 -6.24
N ARG A 22 4.96 -5.09 -6.98
CA ARG A 22 4.26 -4.75 -8.20
C ARG A 22 4.57 -5.65 -9.38
N SER A 23 5.70 -6.36 -9.36
CA SER A 23 5.98 -7.36 -10.39
C SER A 23 5.22 -8.66 -10.12
N ARG A 24 4.98 -9.02 -8.84
CA ARG A 24 4.21 -10.21 -8.45
C ARG A 24 2.70 -10.00 -8.56
N LEU A 25 2.23 -8.78 -8.32
CA LEU A 25 0.83 -8.36 -8.47
C LEU A 25 0.73 -7.35 -9.64
N SER A 26 1.12 -7.80 -10.84
CA SER A 26 1.23 -6.95 -12.04
C SER A 26 -0.09 -6.30 -12.44
N LEU A 27 -1.21 -7.01 -12.22
CA LEU A 27 -2.54 -6.55 -12.59
C LEU A 27 -3.10 -5.64 -11.48
N LYS A 28 -3.31 -4.37 -11.83
CA LYS A 28 -3.78 -3.34 -10.89
C LYS A 28 -5.16 -3.68 -10.31
N SER A 29 -5.47 -3.21 -9.10
CA SER A 29 -6.77 -3.49 -8.48
C SER A 29 -7.97 -2.89 -9.23
N ALA A 30 -9.13 -3.52 -9.03
CA ALA A 30 -10.43 -3.12 -9.58
C ALA A 30 -11.07 -1.92 -8.88
N ASN A 31 -10.54 -1.46 -7.74
CA ASN A 31 -11.10 -0.31 -7.01
C ASN A 31 -10.77 1.03 -7.67
N LYS A 32 -9.96 1.02 -8.73
CA LYS A 32 -9.64 2.18 -9.56
C LYS A 32 -9.97 1.88 -11.00
N PHE A 33 -11.00 2.54 -11.53
CA PHE A 33 -11.56 2.25 -12.84
C PHE A 33 -11.94 3.54 -13.56
N TYR A 34 -12.07 3.46 -14.89
CA TYR A 34 -12.68 4.54 -15.67
C TYR A 34 -14.19 4.27 -15.75
N PRO A 35 -15.05 5.24 -15.40
CA PRO A 35 -16.49 5.07 -15.44
C PRO A 35 -17.02 5.05 -16.88
N ASP A 36 -16.58 5.98 -17.74
CA ASP A 36 -16.88 5.94 -19.17
C ASP A 36 -15.89 5.00 -19.86
N LYS A 37 -16.41 3.89 -20.39
CA LYS A 37 -15.61 2.87 -21.08
C LYS A 37 -15.31 3.24 -22.53
N ARG A 38 -16.08 4.13 -23.16
CA ARG A 38 -15.81 4.61 -24.52
C ARG A 38 -14.48 5.38 -24.58
N MET A 39 -14.12 6.05 -23.48
CA MET A 39 -12.80 6.68 -23.35
C MET A 39 -11.65 5.67 -23.42
N ILE A 40 -11.89 4.42 -23.02
CA ILE A 40 -10.87 3.37 -23.05
C ILE A 40 -10.59 2.93 -24.48
N ASP A 41 -11.59 2.89 -25.34
CA ASP A 41 -11.43 2.43 -26.72
C ASP A 41 -10.44 3.33 -27.48
N GLY A 42 -10.57 4.66 -27.33
CA GLY A 42 -9.60 5.62 -27.88
C GLY A 42 -8.20 5.49 -27.26
N LEU A 43 -8.10 5.25 -25.96
CA LEU A 43 -6.81 5.05 -25.29
C LEU A 43 -6.16 3.71 -25.67
N MET A 44 -6.95 2.67 -25.91
CA MET A 44 -6.48 1.34 -26.33
C MET A 44 -5.74 1.40 -27.66
N MET A 45 -6.12 2.30 -28.58
CA MET A 45 -5.39 2.52 -29.83
C MET A 45 -3.93 2.98 -29.59
N SER A 46 -3.67 3.70 -28.51
CA SER A 46 -2.33 4.22 -28.18
C SER A 46 -1.45 3.23 -27.43
N ASP A 47 -2.03 2.43 -26.53
CA ASP A 47 -1.29 1.46 -25.71
C ASP A 47 -2.22 0.30 -25.28
N PRO A 48 -2.45 -0.67 -26.18
CA PRO A 48 -3.39 -1.76 -25.92
C PRO A 48 -3.03 -2.54 -24.65
N LYS A 49 -1.73 -2.78 -24.41
CA LYS A 49 -1.24 -3.53 -23.24
C LYS A 49 -1.61 -2.84 -21.93
N LYS A 50 -1.50 -1.51 -21.87
CA LYS A 50 -1.83 -0.73 -20.68
C LYS A 50 -3.33 -0.58 -20.44
N TYR A 51 -4.12 -0.42 -21.50
CA TYR A 51 -5.54 -0.07 -21.39
C TYR A 51 -6.52 -1.24 -21.53
N ARG A 52 -6.11 -2.40 -22.07
CA ARG A 52 -6.95 -3.60 -22.15
C ARG A 52 -7.56 -3.99 -20.79
N LEU A 53 -6.79 -3.84 -19.73
CA LEU A 53 -7.23 -4.14 -18.36
C LEU A 53 -8.28 -3.17 -17.82
N HIS A 54 -8.49 -2.01 -18.46
CA HIS A 54 -9.46 -0.99 -18.06
C HIS A 54 -10.81 -1.10 -18.81
N SER A 55 -10.93 -2.06 -19.73
CA SER A 55 -12.20 -2.48 -20.34
C SER A 55 -13.15 -3.11 -19.31
N LEU A 56 -14.42 -3.32 -19.69
CA LEU A 56 -15.39 -4.04 -18.83
C LEU A 56 -14.93 -5.47 -18.51
N GLY A 57 -14.45 -6.21 -19.52
CA GLY A 57 -13.87 -7.55 -19.33
C GLY A 57 -12.65 -7.52 -18.42
N GLY A 58 -11.72 -6.59 -18.67
CA GLY A 58 -10.52 -6.44 -17.85
C GLY A 58 -10.80 -6.07 -16.38
N ASP A 59 -11.81 -5.24 -16.11
CA ASP A 59 -12.25 -4.97 -14.73
C ASP A 59 -12.86 -6.21 -14.07
N ARG A 60 -13.67 -6.98 -14.79
CA ARG A 60 -14.28 -8.23 -14.31
C ARG A 60 -13.23 -9.27 -13.97
N ASP A 61 -12.25 -9.48 -14.85
CA ASP A 61 -11.18 -10.46 -14.70
C ASP A 61 -10.29 -10.15 -13.50
N ARG A 62 -9.86 -8.88 -13.37
CA ARG A 62 -9.07 -8.43 -12.21
C ARG A 62 -9.85 -8.58 -10.91
N GLY A 63 -11.15 -8.26 -10.93
CA GLY A 63 -12.03 -8.49 -9.79
C GLY A 63 -12.15 -9.98 -9.42
N ALA A 64 -12.27 -10.86 -10.42
CA ALA A 64 -12.35 -12.30 -10.22
C ALA A 64 -11.04 -12.88 -9.65
N MET A 65 -9.88 -12.45 -10.16
CA MET A 65 -8.57 -12.85 -9.65
C MET A 65 -8.36 -12.44 -8.19
N VAL A 66 -8.67 -11.19 -7.83
CA VAL A 66 -8.57 -10.73 -6.43
C VAL A 66 -9.51 -11.54 -5.52
N ARG A 67 -10.76 -11.78 -5.95
CA ARG A 67 -11.69 -12.63 -5.18
C ARG A 67 -11.19 -14.07 -5.07
N GLY A 68 -10.61 -14.62 -6.13
CA GLY A 68 -10.01 -15.95 -6.15
C GLY A 68 -8.89 -16.07 -5.11
N LEU A 69 -7.95 -15.11 -5.09
CA LEU A 69 -6.89 -15.06 -4.08
C LEU A 69 -7.44 -14.96 -2.65
N ARG A 70 -8.46 -14.14 -2.43
CA ARG A 70 -9.09 -13.99 -1.10
C ARG A 70 -9.80 -15.25 -0.63
N LYS A 71 -10.44 -16.00 -1.53
CA LYS A 71 -11.13 -17.28 -1.21
C LYS A 71 -10.18 -18.35 -0.69
N LEU A 72 -8.89 -18.29 -1.05
CA LEU A 72 -7.89 -19.23 -0.53
C LEU A 72 -7.58 -19.03 0.96
N ASN A 73 -8.00 -17.89 1.55
CA ASN A 73 -7.81 -17.56 2.97
C ASN A 73 -6.36 -17.75 3.47
N LEU A 74 -5.39 -17.45 2.60
CA LEU A 74 -3.97 -17.61 2.91
C LEU A 74 -3.54 -16.60 3.97
N SER A 75 -2.61 -16.99 4.84
CA SER A 75 -1.83 -16.06 5.68
C SER A 75 -0.95 -15.14 4.82
N SER A 76 -0.42 -14.04 5.39
CA SER A 76 0.47 -13.11 4.66
C SER A 76 1.66 -13.82 4.03
N GLN A 77 2.30 -14.73 4.77
CA GLN A 77 3.46 -15.49 4.28
C GLN A 77 3.08 -16.47 3.16
N GLN A 78 1.95 -17.16 3.29
CA GLN A 78 1.46 -18.06 2.23
C GLN A 78 1.08 -17.29 0.96
N LEU A 79 0.44 -16.12 1.10
CA LEU A 79 0.14 -15.26 -0.04
C LEU A 79 1.43 -14.80 -0.74
N TYR A 80 2.41 -14.33 0.02
CA TYR A 80 3.72 -13.91 -0.49
C TYR A 80 4.40 -15.02 -1.31
N ARG A 81 4.53 -16.22 -0.73
CA ARG A 81 5.12 -17.38 -1.42
C ARG A 81 4.34 -17.77 -2.67
N LYS A 82 3.00 -17.78 -2.58
CA LYS A 82 2.14 -18.11 -3.71
C LYS A 82 2.34 -17.15 -4.89
N VAL A 83 2.31 -15.84 -4.65
CA VAL A 83 2.43 -14.88 -5.76
C VAL A 83 3.84 -14.83 -6.33
N GLU A 84 4.85 -15.18 -5.53
CA GLU A 84 6.21 -15.35 -6.00
C GLU A 84 6.35 -16.59 -6.89
N GLU A 85 5.78 -17.72 -6.48
CA GLU A 85 5.74 -18.96 -7.26
C GLU A 85 4.96 -18.76 -8.58
N ASP A 86 3.77 -18.18 -8.51
CA ASP A 86 2.98 -17.84 -9.69
C ASP A 86 3.79 -16.94 -10.65
N TYR A 87 4.49 -15.93 -10.13
CA TYR A 87 5.35 -15.06 -10.95
C TYR A 87 6.48 -15.84 -11.65
N ARG A 88 7.15 -16.76 -10.94
CA ARG A 88 8.20 -17.62 -11.53
C ARG A 88 7.64 -18.55 -12.61
N ASN A 89 6.39 -18.96 -12.46
CA ASN A 89 5.66 -19.79 -13.42
C ASN A 89 4.99 -18.96 -14.54
N GLY A 90 5.28 -17.65 -14.66
CA GLY A 90 4.73 -16.78 -15.69
C GLY A 90 3.24 -16.45 -15.52
N LYS A 91 2.66 -16.74 -14.35
CA LYS A 91 1.25 -16.48 -14.05
C LYS A 91 1.07 -15.10 -13.46
N GLU A 92 0.20 -14.32 -14.09
CA GLU A 92 -0.17 -13.00 -13.61
C GLU A 92 -1.18 -13.08 -12.45
N ASN A 93 -1.01 -12.17 -11.48
CA ASN A 93 -1.91 -12.00 -10.36
C ASN A 93 -2.41 -10.56 -10.27
N ALA A 94 -3.64 -10.40 -9.80
CA ALA A 94 -4.22 -9.11 -9.46
C ALA A 94 -4.22 -8.89 -7.95
N GLY A 95 -3.95 -7.67 -7.52
CA GLY A 95 -3.96 -7.32 -6.09
C GLY A 95 -4.53 -5.94 -5.82
N ASN A 96 -5.15 -5.78 -4.65
CA ASN A 96 -5.59 -4.48 -4.12
C ASN A 96 -4.63 -3.96 -3.04
N CYS A 97 -4.96 -2.84 -2.39
CA CYS A 97 -4.15 -2.27 -1.32
C CYS A 97 -3.76 -3.32 -0.26
N GLY A 98 -4.72 -4.14 0.19
CA GLY A 98 -4.47 -5.23 1.14
C GLY A 98 -3.47 -6.28 0.65
N GLU A 99 -3.67 -6.85 -0.54
CA GLU A 99 -2.75 -7.87 -1.09
C GLU A 99 -1.36 -7.28 -1.35
N ASN A 100 -1.29 -6.04 -1.87
CA ASN A 100 -0.02 -5.35 -2.11
C ASN A 100 0.74 -5.09 -0.80
N ALA A 101 0.06 -4.55 0.23
CA ALA A 101 0.69 -4.29 1.51
C ALA A 101 1.20 -5.57 2.17
N ARG A 102 0.45 -6.69 2.10
CA ARG A 102 0.87 -7.98 2.66
C ARG A 102 2.12 -8.54 1.99
N VAL A 103 2.20 -8.48 0.66
CA VAL A 103 3.37 -8.93 -0.11
C VAL A 103 4.59 -8.06 0.20
N ALA A 104 4.42 -6.73 0.20
CA ALA A 104 5.50 -5.81 0.55
C ALA A 104 6.00 -6.01 1.98
N PHE A 105 5.07 -6.20 2.93
CA PHE A 105 5.37 -6.45 4.32
C PHE A 105 6.22 -7.71 4.49
N CYS A 106 5.82 -8.84 3.90
CA CYS A 106 6.62 -10.08 3.94
C CYS A 106 8.01 -9.91 3.31
N TYR A 107 8.10 -9.26 2.14
CA TYR A 107 9.38 -8.99 1.50
C TYR A 107 10.32 -8.16 2.38
N ILE A 108 9.79 -7.08 2.96
CA ILE A 108 10.54 -6.20 3.86
C ILE A 108 11.02 -6.99 5.09
N SER A 109 10.12 -7.74 5.72
CA SER A 109 10.44 -8.52 6.91
C SER A 109 11.48 -9.62 6.66
N GLU A 110 11.48 -10.27 5.49
CA GLU A 110 12.52 -11.23 5.13
C GLU A 110 13.91 -10.60 4.95
N ASN A 111 13.95 -9.30 4.63
CA ASN A 111 15.18 -8.55 4.42
C ASN A 111 15.59 -7.69 5.63
N ILE A 112 14.80 -7.69 6.71
CA ILE A 112 14.94 -6.71 7.79
C ILE A 112 16.30 -6.78 8.48
N GLN A 113 16.81 -7.99 8.76
CA GLN A 113 18.12 -8.18 9.40
C GLN A 113 19.28 -7.65 8.55
N LYS A 114 19.15 -7.67 7.23
CA LYS A 114 20.16 -7.07 6.33
C LYS A 114 20.08 -5.55 6.40
N TRP A 115 18.88 -5.00 6.50
CA TRP A 115 18.65 -3.56 6.56
C TRP A 115 19.00 -2.98 7.94
N GLU A 116 18.80 -3.73 9.02
CA GLU A 116 19.26 -3.42 10.37
C GLU A 116 20.78 -3.30 10.43
N ARG A 117 21.51 -4.25 9.82
CA ARG A 117 22.97 -4.17 9.69
C ARG A 117 23.41 -2.94 8.92
N LEU A 118 22.70 -2.59 7.85
CA LEU A 118 22.97 -1.38 7.06
C LEU A 118 22.70 -0.09 7.85
N ALA A 119 21.62 -0.07 8.62
CA ALA A 119 21.20 1.06 9.43
C ALA A 119 21.94 1.13 10.78
N GLY A 120 22.65 0.08 11.21
CA GLY A 120 23.31 0.03 12.52
C GLY A 120 22.35 0.18 13.70
N THR A 121 21.06 -0.15 13.52
CA THR A 121 20.03 -0.02 14.55
C THR A 121 18.86 -0.98 14.28
N PRO A 122 18.18 -1.51 15.31
CA PRO A 122 17.00 -2.34 15.13
C PRO A 122 15.87 -1.62 14.39
N LEU A 123 15.20 -2.34 13.50
CA LEU A 123 14.12 -1.83 12.68
C LEU A 123 12.82 -2.55 13.00
N LYS A 124 11.73 -1.81 12.98
CA LYS A 124 10.38 -2.34 13.17
C LYS A 124 9.57 -2.12 11.90
N VAL A 125 8.83 -3.16 11.52
CA VAL A 125 7.98 -3.19 10.33
C VAL A 125 6.54 -3.35 10.79
N ILE A 126 5.67 -2.42 10.38
CA ILE A 126 4.25 -2.48 10.71
C ILE A 126 3.42 -2.37 9.44
N SER A 127 2.38 -3.18 9.35
CA SER A 127 1.34 -3.03 8.33
C SER A 127 0.18 -2.24 8.94
N ILE A 128 -0.27 -1.21 8.23
CA ILE A 128 -1.36 -0.35 8.66
C ILE A 128 -2.55 -0.55 7.75
N PHE A 129 -3.71 -0.76 8.36
CA PHE A 129 -5.00 -0.76 7.69
C PHE A 129 -5.82 0.44 8.14
N ILE A 130 -5.96 1.42 7.25
CA ILE A 130 -6.85 2.56 7.40
C ILE A 130 -8.27 2.05 7.11
N THR A 131 -9.17 2.20 8.08
CA THR A 131 -10.53 1.64 8.05
C THR A 131 -11.60 2.66 7.67
N ARG A 132 -11.27 3.95 7.79
CA ARG A 132 -12.14 5.07 7.47
C ARG A 132 -11.28 6.24 7.01
N PRO A 133 -11.83 7.16 6.22
CA PRO A 133 -13.11 7.08 5.53
C PRO A 133 -13.03 6.24 4.23
N VAL A 134 -11.83 5.90 3.78
CA VAL A 134 -11.58 4.98 2.66
C VAL A 134 -10.60 3.91 3.11
N ASP A 135 -10.97 2.64 2.89
CA ASP A 135 -10.13 1.50 3.20
C ASP A 135 -8.82 1.53 2.43
N HIS A 136 -7.70 1.50 3.14
CA HIS A 136 -6.38 1.49 2.52
C HIS A 136 -5.35 0.77 3.38
N CYS A 137 -4.43 0.05 2.74
CA CYS A 137 -3.35 -0.66 3.43
C CYS A 137 -1.98 -0.17 2.93
N LEU A 138 -1.06 0.00 3.88
CA LEU A 138 0.33 0.39 3.61
C LEU A 138 1.27 -0.23 4.65
N VAL A 139 2.58 -0.15 4.40
CA VAL A 139 3.61 -0.65 5.31
C VAL A 139 4.46 0.51 5.79
N LEU A 140 4.81 0.55 7.08
CA LEU A 140 5.85 1.41 7.61
C LEU A 140 7.06 0.62 8.07
N VAL A 141 8.21 1.26 7.91
CA VAL A 141 9.49 0.83 8.48
C VAL A 141 10.07 2.01 9.23
N GLY A 142 10.51 1.77 10.46
CA GLY A 142 11.13 2.80 11.29
C GLY A 142 12.00 2.20 12.37
N THR A 143 12.61 3.06 13.17
CA THR A 143 13.38 2.66 14.35
C THR A 143 12.46 2.56 15.56
N GLN A 144 12.85 1.73 16.52
CA GLN A 144 12.17 1.69 17.82
C GLN A 144 12.28 3.08 18.49
N PRO A 145 11.19 3.62 19.07
CA PRO A 145 11.26 4.86 19.84
C PRO A 145 12.20 4.71 21.04
N VAL A 146 13.10 5.69 21.25
CA VAL A 146 14.08 5.66 22.35
C VAL A 146 13.43 6.04 23.70
N HIS A 147 12.28 6.73 23.65
CA HIS A 147 11.55 7.21 24.82
C HIS A 147 10.06 6.92 24.71
N ASN A 148 9.34 6.94 25.84
CA ASN A 148 7.89 6.78 25.90
C ASN A 148 7.16 8.06 25.41
N ASN A 149 7.47 8.49 24.19
CA ASN A 149 6.97 9.72 23.56
C ASN A 149 5.62 9.53 22.84
N GLY A 150 4.95 8.39 23.10
CA GLY A 150 3.68 8.04 22.47
C GLY A 150 3.77 7.67 20.99
N LYS A 151 4.96 7.67 20.38
CA LYS A 151 5.14 7.27 18.98
C LYS A 151 5.27 5.75 18.87
N ILE A 152 4.78 5.21 17.77
CA ILE A 152 4.90 3.78 17.44
C ILE A 152 6.24 3.48 16.77
N LEU A 153 6.74 4.45 15.99
CA LEU A 153 8.02 4.39 15.29
C LEU A 153 8.69 5.77 15.29
N GLU A 154 10.01 5.75 15.32
CA GLU A 154 10.86 6.90 14.95
C GLU A 154 11.43 6.71 13.55
N ASN A 155 11.88 7.80 12.92
CA ASN A 155 12.43 7.79 11.56
C ASN A 155 11.55 7.04 10.55
N ALA A 156 10.23 7.15 10.68
CA ALA A 156 9.29 6.32 9.94
C ALA A 156 9.27 6.65 8.44
N LEU A 157 9.38 5.61 7.63
CA LEU A 157 9.23 5.61 6.19
C LEU A 157 8.00 4.79 5.81
N ILE A 158 7.31 5.22 4.75
CA ILE A 158 6.15 4.53 4.18
C ILE A 158 6.54 3.80 2.90
N CYS A 159 5.97 2.61 2.73
CA CYS A 159 5.88 1.89 1.48
C CYS A 159 4.41 1.58 1.18
N ASP A 160 3.89 2.20 0.13
CA ASP A 160 2.56 1.98 -0.42
C ASP A 160 2.68 1.49 -1.88
N PRO A 161 2.75 0.17 -2.09
CA PRO A 161 2.92 -0.40 -3.42
C PRO A 161 1.71 -0.19 -4.34
N TRP A 162 0.52 -0.05 -3.75
CA TRP A 162 -0.70 0.17 -4.51
C TRP A 162 -0.74 1.57 -5.12
N ALA A 163 -0.44 2.60 -4.31
CA ALA A 163 -0.34 3.98 -4.76
C ALA A 163 1.00 4.28 -5.47
N LYS A 164 2.01 3.41 -5.39
CA LYS A 164 3.40 3.68 -5.83
C LYS A 164 3.99 4.89 -5.10
N ILE A 165 3.94 4.86 -3.77
CA ILE A 165 4.51 5.92 -2.93
C ILE A 165 5.51 5.27 -1.97
N VAL A 166 6.73 5.80 -1.97
CA VAL A 166 7.76 5.48 -0.98
C VAL A 166 8.33 6.81 -0.51
N CYS A 167 8.12 7.16 0.75
CA CYS A 167 8.49 8.47 1.26
C CYS A 167 8.63 8.47 2.80
N PRO A 168 9.25 9.50 3.39
CA PRO A 168 9.11 9.76 4.82
C PRO A 168 7.65 9.93 5.22
N LEU A 169 7.29 9.48 6.44
CA LEU A 169 5.93 9.59 6.97
C LEU A 169 5.38 11.02 6.90
N ALA A 170 6.23 12.01 7.22
CA ALA A 170 5.87 13.43 7.20
C ALA A 170 5.40 13.93 5.81
N HIS A 171 5.86 13.31 4.73
CA HIS A 171 5.52 13.72 3.36
C HIS A 171 4.33 12.97 2.78
N TYR A 172 3.88 11.90 3.44
CA TYR A 172 2.95 10.96 2.83
C TYR A 172 1.57 11.57 2.54
N SER A 173 1.07 12.47 3.39
CA SER A 173 -0.20 13.14 3.07
C SER A 173 -0.11 13.99 1.81
N LEU A 174 1.01 14.67 1.55
CA LEU A 174 1.18 15.46 0.35
C LEU A 174 1.27 14.55 -0.89
N GLU A 175 2.11 13.52 -0.83
CA GLU A 175 2.26 12.50 -1.88
C GLU A 175 0.92 11.82 -2.22
N TRP A 176 0.13 11.48 -1.19
CA TRP A 176 -1.20 10.92 -1.35
C TRP A 176 -2.14 11.86 -2.09
N LYS A 177 -2.22 13.13 -1.66
CA LYS A 177 -3.05 14.15 -2.32
C LYS A 177 -2.67 14.36 -3.78
N MET A 178 -1.37 14.48 -4.06
CA MET A 178 -0.85 14.57 -5.42
C MET A 178 -1.24 13.33 -6.24
N LYS A 179 -1.21 12.14 -5.62
CA LYS A 179 -1.59 10.90 -6.28
C LYS A 179 -3.08 10.83 -6.59
N MET A 180 -3.93 11.21 -5.65
CA MET A 180 -5.38 11.29 -5.84
C MET A 180 -5.73 12.27 -6.95
N ASN A 181 -5.13 13.48 -6.93
CA ASN A 181 -5.31 14.48 -7.99
C ASN A 181 -4.94 13.94 -9.37
N LYS A 182 -3.78 13.27 -9.47
CA LYS A 182 -3.33 12.63 -10.70
C LYS A 182 -4.30 11.55 -11.20
N TRP A 183 -4.99 10.83 -10.30
CA TRP A 183 -5.99 9.84 -10.71
C TRP A 183 -7.29 10.49 -11.18
N SER A 184 -7.78 11.49 -10.45
CA SER A 184 -8.98 12.24 -10.83
C SER A 184 -8.81 12.95 -12.17
N ASN A 185 -7.66 13.61 -12.41
CA ASN A 185 -7.38 14.28 -13.70
C ASN A 185 -7.28 13.31 -14.88
N ARG A 186 -7.08 12.01 -14.60
CA ARG A 186 -7.13 10.96 -15.62
C ARG A 186 -8.53 10.40 -15.83
N GLY A 187 -9.54 10.88 -15.11
CA GLY A 187 -10.90 10.33 -15.15
C GLY A 187 -11.07 9.02 -14.37
N LEU A 188 -10.10 8.63 -13.54
CA LEU A 188 -10.24 7.44 -12.70
C LEU A 188 -11.13 7.74 -11.49
N LYS A 189 -11.98 6.79 -11.13
CA LYS A 189 -12.85 6.84 -9.96
C LYS A 189 -12.60 5.67 -9.01
N GLY A 190 -13.03 5.83 -7.77
CA GLY A 190 -13.02 4.82 -6.73
C GLY A 190 -14.38 4.15 -6.57
N LYS A 191 -14.42 2.89 -6.14
CA LYS A 191 -15.67 2.22 -5.72
C LYS A 191 -15.68 2.03 -4.21
N TYR A 192 -16.86 2.17 -3.61
CA TYR A 192 -17.17 1.82 -2.22
C TYR A 192 -18.55 1.16 -2.18
N PRO A 193 -18.94 0.50 -1.07
CA PRO A 193 -20.22 -0.23 -1.00
C PRO A 193 -21.45 0.60 -1.38
N GLY A 194 -21.43 1.92 -1.15
CA GLY A 194 -22.53 2.82 -1.46
C GLY A 194 -22.43 3.56 -2.80
N GLY A 195 -21.43 3.29 -3.64
CA GLY A 195 -21.34 3.92 -4.96
C GLY A 195 -19.92 4.18 -5.48
N VAL A 196 -19.76 5.31 -6.17
CA VAL A 196 -18.53 5.74 -6.85
C VAL A 196 -18.11 7.08 -6.29
N TYR A 197 -16.81 7.27 -6.04
CA TYR A 197 -16.25 8.56 -5.61
C TYR A 197 -15.14 9.04 -6.54
N ASP A 198 -14.96 10.36 -6.58
CA ASP A 198 -13.77 10.97 -7.16
C ASP A 198 -12.62 10.95 -6.15
N HIS A 199 -11.43 10.52 -6.56
CA HIS A 199 -10.29 10.36 -5.65
C HIS A 199 -9.87 11.67 -4.96
N PHE A 200 -10.02 12.81 -5.62
CA PHE A 200 -9.51 14.12 -5.19
C PHE A 200 -10.60 15.12 -4.79
N ALA A 201 -11.70 15.18 -5.55
CA ALA A 201 -12.82 16.08 -5.25
C ALA A 201 -13.57 15.64 -3.98
N ASN A 202 -13.59 14.33 -3.70
CA ASN A 202 -14.12 13.83 -2.44
C ASN A 202 -13.07 14.02 -1.32
N ARG A 203 -13.41 14.84 -0.32
CA ARG A 203 -12.53 15.16 0.82
C ARG A 203 -12.11 13.91 1.58
N ASP A 204 -13.01 12.96 1.78
CA ASP A 204 -12.75 11.76 2.56
C ASP A 204 -11.66 10.90 1.90
N SER A 205 -11.74 10.68 0.60
CA SER A 205 -10.68 10.00 -0.14
C SER A 205 -9.35 10.78 -0.12
N ARG A 206 -9.41 12.09 -0.35
CA ARG A 206 -8.22 12.96 -0.41
C ARG A 206 -7.49 13.07 0.92
N GLU A 207 -8.22 13.17 2.02
CA GLU A 207 -7.68 13.38 3.36
C GLU A 207 -7.61 12.07 4.18
N ALA A 208 -7.93 10.91 3.60
CA ALA A 208 -8.03 9.63 4.32
C ALA A 208 -6.80 9.32 5.19
N ILE A 209 -5.61 9.68 4.72
CA ILE A 209 -4.36 9.50 5.47
C ILE A 209 -4.27 10.35 6.74
N ARG A 210 -4.90 11.53 6.76
CA ARG A 210 -4.87 12.46 7.90
C ARG A 210 -5.99 12.23 8.91
N ILE A 211 -7.19 11.94 8.42
CA ILE A 211 -8.38 11.82 9.28
C ILE A 211 -8.74 10.36 9.57
N GLY A 212 -8.03 9.43 8.92
CA GLY A 212 -8.38 8.04 8.95
C GLY A 212 -7.92 7.35 10.23
N LYS A 213 -8.82 6.51 10.75
CA LYS A 213 -8.53 5.63 11.87
C LYS A 213 -7.92 4.35 11.35
N PHE A 214 -6.85 3.89 12.00
CA PHE A 214 -6.16 2.70 11.54
C PHE A 214 -6.03 1.58 12.58
N VAL A 215 -5.84 0.38 12.05
CA VAL A 215 -5.50 -0.85 12.76
C VAL A 215 -4.08 -1.25 12.39
N ILE A 216 -3.29 -1.65 13.38
CA ILE A 216 -1.89 -2.04 13.21
C ILE A 216 -1.76 -3.55 13.27
N TYR A 217 -0.97 -4.06 12.35
CA TYR A 217 -0.52 -5.44 12.33
C TYR A 217 1.01 -5.45 12.36
N GLU A 218 1.57 -6.30 13.22
CA GLU A 218 3.02 -6.51 13.35
C GLU A 218 3.33 -7.99 13.15
N GLN A 219 4.55 -8.30 12.70
CA GLN A 219 5.01 -9.67 12.65
C GLN A 219 5.66 -10.03 13.97
N ASN A 220 5.15 -11.08 14.60
CA ASN A 220 5.83 -11.67 15.74
C ASN A 220 7.11 -12.40 15.29
N GLN A 221 7.89 -12.88 16.26
CA GLN A 221 9.11 -13.65 16.03
C GLN A 221 8.93 -14.91 15.15
N TYR A 222 7.70 -15.41 15.02
CA TYR A 222 7.34 -16.56 14.19
C TYR A 222 6.85 -16.17 12.78
N LYS A 223 7.03 -14.90 12.38
CA LYS A 223 6.57 -14.34 11.10
C LYS A 223 5.04 -14.40 10.90
N ILE A 224 4.28 -14.55 11.98
CA ILE A 224 2.82 -14.48 11.96
C ILE A 224 2.40 -13.03 12.16
N SER A 225 1.58 -12.50 11.24
CA SER A 225 0.97 -11.18 11.39
C SER A 225 -0.06 -11.22 12.51
N GLN A 226 0.19 -10.47 13.59
CA GLN A 226 -0.73 -10.32 14.71
C GLN A 226 -1.24 -8.89 14.76
N ARG A 227 -2.54 -8.74 15.04
CA ARG A 227 -3.13 -7.44 15.32
C ARG A 227 -2.60 -6.96 16.67
N ILE A 228 -2.09 -5.74 16.73
CA ILE A 228 -1.76 -5.12 18.02
C ILE A 228 -3.09 -4.77 18.70
N HIS A 229 -3.41 -5.46 19.81
CA HIS A 229 -4.59 -5.18 20.62
C HIS A 229 -4.38 -3.89 21.44
N ASP A 230 -4.31 -2.74 20.77
CA ASP A 230 -4.58 -1.47 21.43
C ASP A 230 -6.01 -1.05 21.05
N LYS A 231 -6.83 -0.74 22.06
CA LYS A 231 -8.19 -0.22 21.87
C LYS A 231 -8.18 1.22 21.33
N LYS A 232 -7.01 1.88 21.32
CA LYS A 232 -6.83 3.22 20.77
C LYS A 232 -6.84 3.18 19.25
N LEU A 233 -7.67 4.02 18.65
CA LEU A 233 -7.65 4.32 17.23
C LEU A 233 -6.63 5.43 17.00
N TYR A 234 -5.61 5.16 16.20
CA TYR A 234 -4.50 6.08 15.96
C TYR A 234 -4.71 6.89 14.67
N SER A 235 -3.94 7.98 14.52
CA SER A 235 -3.82 8.79 13.29
C SER A 235 -2.38 8.79 12.77
N LEU A 236 -2.20 8.70 11.45
CA LEU A 236 -0.86 8.56 10.83
C LEU A 236 -0.06 9.85 10.96
N ILE A 237 -0.78 10.96 11.07
CA ILE A 237 -0.26 12.31 11.18
C ILE A 237 -0.97 12.93 12.38
N ASP A 238 -0.19 13.59 13.24
CA ASP A 238 -0.73 14.33 14.37
C ASP A 238 -1.75 15.38 13.88
N PRO A 239 -3.03 15.31 14.33
CA PRO A 239 -4.03 16.31 14.00
C PRO A 239 -3.66 17.72 14.49
N ASN A 240 -2.80 17.83 15.51
CA ASN A 240 -2.37 19.10 16.08
C ASN A 240 -1.10 19.66 15.43
N ALA A 241 -0.38 18.88 14.62
CA ALA A 241 0.71 19.40 13.78
C ALA A 241 0.20 20.27 12.60
N ILE A 242 -1.02 20.79 12.71
CA ILE A 242 -1.80 21.49 11.68
C ILE A 242 -2.04 22.96 12.08
N THR A 243 -1.50 23.44 13.21
CA THR A 243 -1.45 24.88 13.53
C THR A 243 -0.15 25.50 13.07
#